data_AF-A0A1B9G724-F1
#
_entry.id   AF-A0A1B9G724-F1
#
_cell.length_a   1.000
_cell.length_b   1.000
_cell.length_c   1.000
_cell.angle_alpha   90.00
_cell.angle_beta   90.00
_cell.angle_gamma   90.00
#
_symmetry.space_group_name_H-M   'P 1'
#
loop_
_entity.id
_entity.type
_entity.pdbx_description
1 polymer ?
#
loop_
_entity_poly.entity_id
_entity_poly.type
_entity_poly.pdbx_seq_one_letter_code
_entity_poly.pdbx_strand_id
1 'polypeptide(L)'
;MPLFNSRRETPSAPLTRQPIDLQRLLAVYDDYPNVLRDLESTSLRLEEAEESARVAYSKRDDAEKDLLDERKGRKADNDRAASEKEKTAREAKKDKADAEKAREEKVRNELNPKIKDLETRLKSVTDERNRLDRELTEKKKQMELWITNLEKLSIERKSGYEKERKAVEERWASEEKTRKLDEDILTGLKKALTPSEVNEETKVNGEKEKEKEKEKVESESEPKKVEGRKRNYDLDNDGF
;
A
#
# COMPACT_ATOMS: atom_id res chain seq x y z
N MET A 1 -75.71 -20.85 8.47
CA MET A 1 -77.07 -20.41 8.10
C MET A 1 -77.63 -21.37 7.04
N PRO A 2 -78.48 -22.34 7.41
CA PRO A 2 -79.46 -22.90 6.49
C PRO A 2 -80.86 -22.39 6.84
N LEU A 3 -81.57 -21.93 5.81
CA LEU A 3 -82.97 -21.49 5.84
C LEU A 3 -83.88 -22.72 5.94
N PHE A 4 -84.40 -23.03 7.12
CA PHE A 4 -85.47 -24.01 7.29
C PHE A 4 -86.83 -23.36 6.98
N ASN A 5 -87.18 -23.30 5.70
CA ASN A 5 -88.56 -23.13 5.27
C ASN A 5 -89.23 -24.51 5.22
N SER A 6 -89.85 -24.92 6.33
CA SER A 6 -90.85 -25.98 6.32
C SER A 6 -92.10 -25.44 7.00
N ARG A 7 -93.04 -24.98 6.17
CA ARG A 7 -94.41 -24.65 6.55
C ARG A 7 -94.97 -25.83 7.33
N ARG A 8 -95.20 -25.66 8.64
CA ARG A 8 -95.97 -26.64 9.41
C ARG A 8 -97.38 -26.65 8.83
N GLU A 9 -97.71 -27.65 8.04
CA GLU A 9 -99.11 -28.00 7.81
C GLU A 9 -99.67 -28.45 9.15
N THR A 10 -100.51 -27.60 9.73
CA THR A 10 -101.35 -27.98 10.86
C THR A 10 -102.20 -29.18 10.42
N PRO A 11 -102.25 -30.29 11.17
CA PRO A 11 -103.17 -31.35 10.86
C PRO A 11 -104.59 -30.78 10.96
N SER A 12 -105.33 -30.85 9.84
CA SER A 12 -106.76 -30.56 9.83
C SER A 12 -107.43 -31.45 10.88
N ALA A 13 -108.23 -30.85 11.76
CA ALA A 13 -108.97 -31.55 12.81
C ALA A 13 -109.81 -32.69 12.18
N PRO A 14 -109.95 -33.85 12.83
CA PRO A 14 -110.66 -34.96 12.24
C PRO A 14 -112.15 -34.59 12.09
N LEU A 15 -112.67 -34.64 10.87
CA LEU A 15 -114.12 -34.57 10.61
C LEU A 15 -114.79 -35.84 11.16
N THR A 16 -115.14 -35.84 12.45
CA THR A 16 -115.76 -37.01 13.10
C THR A 16 -117.29 -36.93 13.14
N ARG A 17 -118.00 -36.92 12.00
CA ARG A 17 -119.46 -37.22 11.93
C ARG A 17 -119.94 -37.77 10.57
N GLN A 18 -119.09 -38.50 9.83
CA GLN A 18 -119.58 -39.30 8.71
C GLN A 18 -120.08 -40.65 9.27
N PRO A 19 -121.30 -41.14 8.95
CA PRO A 19 -121.72 -42.47 9.35
C PRO A 19 -120.78 -43.50 8.70
N ILE A 20 -120.05 -44.25 9.53
CA ILE A 20 -119.15 -45.29 9.06
C ILE A 20 -120.01 -46.53 8.77
N ASP A 21 -119.99 -46.98 7.52
CA ASP A 21 -120.65 -48.23 7.13
C ASP A 21 -120.04 -49.42 7.89
N LEU A 22 -120.87 -50.37 8.30
CA LEU A 22 -120.47 -51.51 9.14
C LEU A 22 -119.34 -52.33 8.48
N GLN A 23 -119.38 -52.44 7.15
CA GLN A 23 -118.33 -53.11 6.37
C GLN A 23 -116.97 -52.43 6.50
N ARG A 24 -116.94 -51.10 6.56
CA ARG A 24 -115.69 -50.34 6.70
C ARG A 24 -115.13 -50.45 8.11
N LEU A 25 -115.99 -50.52 9.13
CA LEU A 25 -115.57 -50.75 10.51
C LEU A 25 -114.99 -52.15 10.70
N LEU A 26 -115.62 -53.17 10.10
CA LEU A 26 -115.10 -54.55 10.08
C LEU A 26 -113.77 -54.64 9.34
N ALA A 27 -113.63 -54.00 8.17
CA ALA A 27 -112.36 -54.00 7.44
C ALA A 27 -111.21 -53.35 8.23
N VAL A 28 -111.48 -52.25 8.94
CA VAL A 28 -110.48 -51.62 9.83
C VAL A 28 -110.16 -52.51 11.03
N TYR A 29 -111.15 -53.24 11.56
CA TYR A 29 -110.94 -54.19 12.65
C TYR A 29 -110.11 -55.40 12.21
N ASP A 30 -110.38 -55.93 11.02
CA ASP A 30 -109.66 -57.07 10.43
C ASP A 30 -108.22 -56.70 10.04
N ASP A 31 -107.99 -55.46 9.61
CA ASP A 31 -106.66 -54.95 9.23
C ASP A 31 -105.85 -54.40 10.42
N TYR A 32 -106.49 -54.19 11.57
CA TYR A 32 -105.86 -53.69 12.79
C TYR A 32 -104.62 -54.49 13.22
N PRO A 33 -104.59 -55.84 13.17
CA PRO A 33 -103.39 -56.61 13.48
C PRO A 33 -102.23 -56.35 12.51
N ASN A 34 -102.52 -56.07 11.23
CA ASN A 34 -101.49 -55.74 10.25
C ASN A 34 -100.93 -54.34 10.49
N VAL A 35 -101.80 -53.36 10.77
CA VAL A 35 -101.39 -51.99 11.10
C VAL A 35 -100.55 -51.95 12.38
N LEU A 36 -100.88 -52.76 13.39
CA LEU A 36 -100.06 -52.89 14.60
C LEU A 36 -98.67 -53.47 14.28
N ARG A 37 -98.59 -54.53 13.47
CA ARG A 37 -97.31 -55.11 13.03
C ARG A 37 -96.46 -54.12 12.23
N ASP A 38 -97.07 -53.36 11.33
CA ASP A 38 -96.38 -52.34 10.55
C ASP A 38 -95.87 -51.20 11.44
N LEU A 39 -96.67 -50.76 12.42
CA LEU A 39 -96.25 -49.76 13.41
C LEU A 39 -95.08 -50.26 14.26
N GLU A 40 -95.12 -51.50 14.75
CA GLU A 40 -94.01 -52.12 15.48
C GLU A 40 -92.75 -52.20 14.60
N SER A 41 -92.89 -52.60 13.33
CA SER A 41 -91.76 -52.70 12.39
C SER A 41 -91.14 -51.33 12.07
N THR A 42 -91.96 -50.29 11.93
CA THR A 42 -91.50 -48.92 11.67
C THR A 42 -90.88 -48.30 12.91
N SER A 43 -91.39 -48.60 14.10
CA SER A 43 -90.79 -48.20 15.37
C SER A 43 -89.40 -48.83 15.55
N LEU A 44 -89.25 -50.13 15.27
CA LEU A 44 -87.95 -50.81 15.35
C LEU A 44 -86.95 -50.21 14.33
N ARG A 45 -87.38 -49.96 13.09
CA ARG A 45 -86.52 -49.31 12.08
C ARG A 45 -86.14 -47.88 12.46
N LEU A 46 -87.04 -47.14 13.12
CA LEU A 46 -86.76 -45.80 13.62
C LEU A 46 -85.70 -45.86 14.72
N GLU A 47 -85.83 -46.77 15.67
CA GLU A 47 -84.85 -46.97 16.75
C GLU A 47 -83.47 -47.37 16.20
N GLU A 48 -83.42 -48.30 15.24
CA GLU A 48 -82.18 -48.67 14.53
C GLU A 48 -81.56 -47.47 13.80
N ALA A 49 -82.38 -46.65 13.12
CA ALA A 49 -81.92 -45.46 12.43
C ALA A 49 -81.37 -44.40 13.40
N GLU A 50 -82.05 -44.17 14.53
CA GLU A 50 -81.60 -43.24 15.57
C GLU A 50 -80.28 -43.69 16.19
N GLU A 51 -80.14 -44.99 16.49
CA GLU A 51 -78.89 -45.52 17.04
C GLU A 51 -77.75 -45.47 16.01
N SER A 52 -78.04 -45.77 14.73
CA SER A 52 -77.05 -45.63 13.66
C SER A 52 -76.58 -44.17 13.49
N ALA A 53 -77.48 -43.20 13.64
CA ALA A 53 -77.16 -41.79 13.58
C ALA A 53 -76.29 -41.37 14.78
N ARG A 54 -76.61 -41.85 15.99
CA ARG A 54 -75.79 -41.62 17.19
C ARG A 54 -74.37 -42.15 17.01
N VAL A 55 -74.23 -43.37 16.50
CA VAL A 55 -72.92 -43.98 16.20
C VAL A 55 -72.17 -43.17 15.14
N ALA A 56 -72.85 -42.71 14.09
CA ALA A 56 -72.23 -41.87 13.06
C ALA A 56 -71.75 -40.51 13.61
N TYR A 57 -72.52 -39.88 14.48
CA TYR A 57 -72.11 -38.63 15.13
C TYR A 57 -70.92 -38.84 16.06
N SER A 58 -70.92 -39.91 16.87
CA SER A 58 -69.75 -40.24 17.72
C SER A 58 -68.50 -40.43 16.87
N LYS A 59 -68.59 -41.19 15.77
CA LYS A 59 -67.47 -41.41 14.84
C LYS A 59 -67.00 -40.10 14.19
N ARG A 60 -67.92 -39.21 13.84
CA ARG A 60 -67.57 -37.89 13.29
C ARG A 60 -66.82 -37.06 14.33
N ASP A 61 -67.32 -37.01 15.56
CA ASP A 61 -66.73 -36.20 16.63
C ASP A 61 -65.34 -36.74 17.02
N ASP A 62 -65.13 -38.05 17.01
CA ASP A 62 -63.81 -38.66 17.22
C ASP A 62 -62.86 -38.36 16.04
N ALA A 63 -63.33 -38.47 14.80
CA ALA A 63 -62.53 -38.09 13.63
C ALA A 63 -62.17 -36.59 13.63
N GLU A 64 -63.05 -35.72 14.11
CA GLU A 64 -62.76 -34.28 14.27
C GLU A 64 -61.68 -34.03 15.33
N LYS A 65 -61.71 -34.76 16.46
CA LYS A 65 -60.64 -34.68 17.47
C LYS A 65 -59.30 -35.16 16.90
N ASP A 66 -59.28 -36.29 16.21
CA ASP A 66 -58.06 -36.83 15.60
C ASP A 66 -57.47 -35.84 14.58
N LEU A 67 -58.30 -35.23 13.74
CA LEU A 67 -57.87 -34.20 12.79
C LEU A 67 -57.32 -32.95 13.49
N LEU A 68 -57.92 -32.53 14.60
CA LEU A 68 -57.43 -31.40 15.39
C LEU A 68 -56.07 -31.70 16.02
N ASP A 69 -55.89 -32.91 16.56
CA ASP A 69 -54.64 -33.29 17.21
C ASP A 69 -53.53 -33.53 16.18
N GLU A 70 -53.83 -34.10 15.02
CA GLU A 70 -52.88 -34.18 13.91
C GLU A 70 -52.46 -32.78 13.42
N ARG A 71 -53.42 -31.85 13.28
CA ARG A 71 -53.11 -30.45 12.90
C ARG A 71 -52.20 -29.77 13.93
N LYS A 72 -52.47 -29.97 15.23
CA LYS A 72 -51.60 -29.44 16.29
C LYS A 72 -50.21 -30.07 16.24
N GLY A 73 -50.11 -31.39 16.05
CA GLY A 73 -48.85 -32.11 15.92
C GLY A 73 -48.01 -31.60 14.76
N ARG A 74 -48.60 -31.53 13.56
CA ARG A 74 -47.93 -31.00 12.36
C ARG A 74 -47.47 -29.55 12.53
N LYS A 75 -48.27 -28.71 13.20
CA LYS A 75 -47.88 -27.34 13.51
C LYS A 75 -46.68 -27.29 14.46
N ALA A 76 -46.71 -28.06 15.54
CA ALA A 76 -45.61 -28.13 16.51
C ALA A 76 -44.30 -28.64 15.86
N ASP A 77 -44.38 -29.64 14.99
CA ASP A 77 -43.21 -30.16 14.29
C ASP A 77 -42.64 -29.15 13.28
N ASN A 78 -43.50 -28.41 12.58
CA ASN A 78 -43.05 -27.32 11.70
C ASN A 78 -42.37 -26.21 12.50
N ASP A 79 -42.95 -25.79 13.63
CA ASP A 79 -42.37 -24.77 14.51
C ASP A 79 -41.01 -25.23 15.07
N ARG A 80 -40.89 -26.50 15.47
CA ARG A 80 -39.61 -27.08 15.89
C ARG A 80 -38.58 -27.08 14.77
N ALA A 81 -38.93 -27.59 13.58
CA ALA A 81 -38.04 -27.64 12.43
C ALA A 81 -37.59 -26.23 11.99
N ALA A 82 -38.48 -25.24 12.04
CA ALA A 82 -38.12 -23.85 11.78
C ALA A 82 -37.15 -23.31 12.84
N SER A 83 -37.42 -23.58 14.13
CA SER A 83 -36.56 -23.13 15.23
C SER A 83 -35.16 -23.78 15.20
N GLU A 84 -35.05 -25.04 14.81
CA GLU A 84 -33.77 -25.76 14.68
C GLU A 84 -32.96 -25.24 13.48
N LYS A 85 -33.62 -25.00 12.34
CA LYS A 85 -33.00 -24.32 11.20
C LYS A 85 -32.47 -22.94 11.57
N GLU A 86 -33.22 -22.19 12.37
CA GLU A 86 -32.76 -20.88 12.81
C GLU A 86 -31.58 -20.96 13.77
N LYS A 87 -31.62 -21.88 14.76
CA LYS A 87 -30.52 -22.11 15.71
C LYS A 87 -29.23 -22.52 14.99
N THR A 88 -29.31 -23.51 14.11
CA THR A 88 -28.15 -23.97 13.33
C THR A 88 -27.59 -22.87 12.43
N ALA A 89 -28.45 -22.04 11.81
CA ALA A 89 -28.00 -20.89 11.03
C ALA A 89 -27.33 -19.80 11.89
N ARG A 90 -27.81 -19.57 13.12
CA ARG A 90 -27.19 -18.63 14.06
C ARG A 90 -25.85 -19.13 14.57
N GLU A 91 -25.75 -20.41 14.92
CA GLU A 91 -24.50 -21.04 15.35
C GLU A 91 -23.46 -21.03 14.23
N ALA A 92 -23.83 -21.42 13.00
CA ALA A 92 -22.93 -21.37 11.85
C ALA A 92 -22.42 -19.94 11.55
N LYS A 93 -23.27 -18.92 11.71
CA LYS A 93 -22.85 -17.50 11.59
C LYS A 93 -21.87 -17.10 12.68
N LYS A 94 -22.12 -17.53 13.91
CA LYS A 94 -21.25 -17.25 15.06
C LYS A 94 -19.88 -17.92 14.88
N ASP A 95 -19.86 -19.20 14.53
CA ASP A 95 -18.64 -19.97 14.29
C ASP A 95 -17.81 -19.37 13.15
N LYS A 96 -18.47 -18.92 12.07
CA LYS A 96 -17.80 -18.22 10.97
C LYS A 96 -17.17 -16.91 11.45
N ALA A 97 -17.89 -16.10 12.22
CA ALA A 97 -17.38 -14.83 12.75
C ALA A 97 -16.21 -15.04 13.72
N ASP A 98 -16.27 -16.07 14.57
CA ASP A 98 -15.20 -16.39 15.51
C ASP A 98 -13.96 -16.95 14.79
N ALA A 99 -14.16 -17.76 13.74
CA ALA A 99 -13.06 -18.22 12.88
C ALA A 99 -12.40 -17.08 12.09
N GLU A 100 -13.18 -16.10 11.60
CA GLU A 100 -12.67 -14.92 10.93
C GLU A 100 -11.85 -14.04 11.89
N LYS A 101 -12.37 -13.76 13.09
CA LYS A 101 -11.61 -13.05 14.14
C LYS A 101 -10.31 -13.75 14.50
N ALA A 102 -10.33 -15.07 14.67
CA ALA A 102 -9.12 -15.84 14.98
C ALA A 102 -8.10 -15.77 13.84
N ARG A 103 -8.55 -15.73 12.57
CA ARG A 103 -7.67 -15.53 11.42
C ARG A 103 -7.09 -14.12 11.40
N GLU A 104 -7.91 -13.10 11.60
CA GLU A 104 -7.46 -11.70 11.68
C GLU A 104 -6.45 -11.50 12.82
N GLU A 105 -6.69 -12.11 13.98
CA GLU A 105 -5.78 -12.06 15.12
C GLU A 105 -4.43 -12.71 14.78
N LYS A 106 -4.42 -13.88 14.13
CA LYS A 106 -3.18 -14.51 13.65
C LYS A 106 -2.43 -13.60 12.67
N VAL A 107 -3.14 -13.06 11.67
CA VAL A 107 -2.55 -12.12 10.70
C VAL A 107 -1.99 -10.90 11.40
N ARG A 108 -2.70 -10.34 12.38
CA ARG A 108 -2.24 -9.18 13.15
C ARG A 108 -1.02 -9.51 14.00
N ASN A 109 -1.00 -10.66 14.65
CA ASN A 109 0.12 -11.13 15.46
C ASN A 109 1.36 -11.45 14.62
N GLU A 110 1.20 -11.85 13.36
CA GLU A 110 2.33 -12.06 12.44
C GLU A 110 2.83 -10.75 11.81
N LEU A 111 1.92 -9.84 11.43
CA LEU A 111 2.26 -8.61 10.73
C LEU A 111 2.79 -7.53 11.66
N ASN A 112 2.21 -7.34 12.85
CA ASN A 112 2.63 -6.26 13.75
C ASN A 112 4.11 -6.36 14.18
N PRO A 113 4.67 -7.54 14.53
CA PRO A 113 6.09 -7.65 14.83
C PRO A 113 6.95 -7.37 13.60
N LYS A 114 6.55 -7.81 12.41
CA LYS A 114 7.27 -7.53 11.15
C LYS A 114 7.26 -6.03 10.82
N ILE A 115 6.13 -5.36 11.02
CA ILE A 115 6.02 -3.90 10.85
C ILE A 115 6.98 -3.20 11.81
N LYS A 116 6.96 -3.56 13.10
CA LYS A 116 7.88 -3.00 14.09
C LYS A 116 9.35 -3.25 13.75
N ASP A 117 9.68 -4.47 13.31
CA ASP A 117 11.04 -4.83 12.89
C ASP A 117 11.49 -3.98 11.70
N LEU A 118 10.65 -3.86 10.66
CA LEU A 118 10.90 -3.00 9.51
C LEU A 118 11.04 -1.52 9.88
N GLU A 119 10.22 -1.01 10.79
CA GLU A 119 10.33 0.36 11.32
C GLU A 119 11.66 0.58 12.05
N THR A 120 12.09 -0.36 12.90
CA THR A 120 13.38 -0.27 13.59
C THR A 120 14.55 -0.34 12.62
N ARG A 121 14.48 -1.21 11.61
CA ARG A 121 15.50 -1.33 10.57
C ARG A 121 15.58 -0.07 9.73
N LEU A 122 14.44 0.50 9.33
CA LEU A 122 14.38 1.77 8.60
C LEU A 122 15.02 2.90 9.40
N LYS A 123 14.72 2.98 10.70
CA LYS A 123 15.33 3.97 11.59
C LYS A 123 16.85 3.79 11.67
N SER A 124 17.33 2.56 11.89
CA SER A 124 18.77 2.26 11.95
C SER A 124 19.49 2.65 10.66
N VAL A 125 18.93 2.30 9.49
CA VAL A 125 19.52 2.65 8.19
C VAL A 125 19.51 4.16 7.97
N THR A 126 18.46 4.85 8.42
CA THR A 126 18.37 6.32 8.32
C THR A 126 19.42 7.00 9.21
N ASP A 127 19.62 6.51 10.43
CA ASP A 127 20.61 7.02 11.37
C ASP A 127 22.04 6.77 10.85
N GLU A 128 22.30 5.59 10.27
CA GLU A 128 23.57 5.26 9.63
C GLU A 128 23.84 6.14 8.41
N ARG A 129 22.85 6.32 7.53
CA ARG A 129 22.96 7.23 6.38
C ARG A 129 23.26 8.67 6.83
N ASN A 130 22.56 9.17 7.84
CA ASN A 130 22.80 10.50 8.39
C ASN A 130 24.20 10.65 9.00
N ARG A 131 24.71 9.59 9.63
CA ARG A 131 26.08 9.54 10.16
C ARG A 131 27.10 9.60 9.02
N LEU A 132 26.93 8.77 7.99
CA LEU A 132 27.83 8.74 6.83
C LEU A 132 27.80 10.07 6.06
N ASP A 133 26.63 10.71 5.92
CA ASP A 133 26.52 12.03 5.29
C ASP A 133 27.31 13.10 6.09
N ARG A 134 27.30 13.03 7.43
CA ARG A 134 28.14 13.91 8.28
C ARG A 134 29.63 13.62 8.14
N GLU A 135 30.03 12.36 8.14
CA GLU A 135 31.43 11.96 7.95
C GLU A 135 31.95 12.39 6.57
N LEU A 136 31.14 12.22 5.52
CA LEU A 136 31.47 12.62 4.16
C LEU A 136 31.59 14.13 4.00
N THR A 137 30.69 14.90 4.61
CA THR A 137 30.78 16.37 4.60
C THR A 137 32.00 16.89 5.37
N GLU A 138 32.34 16.28 6.50
CA GLU A 138 33.56 16.60 7.24
C GLU A 138 34.82 16.28 6.42
N LYS A 139 34.89 15.11 5.78
CA LYS A 139 36.02 14.76 4.92
C LYS A 139 36.18 15.68 3.71
N LYS A 140 35.06 16.12 3.11
CA LYS A 140 35.08 17.14 2.04
C LYS A 140 35.69 18.46 2.54
N LYS A 141 35.28 18.94 3.71
CA LYS A 141 35.87 20.16 4.32
C LYS A 141 37.35 20.00 4.61
N GLN A 142 37.78 18.86 5.15
CA GLN A 142 39.20 18.58 5.41
C GLN A 142 40.00 18.60 4.10
N MET A 143 39.47 18.01 3.03
CA MET A 143 40.11 18.01 1.72
C MET A 143 40.19 19.41 1.10
N GLU A 144 39.13 20.22 1.19
CA GLU A 144 39.14 21.62 0.77
C GLU A 144 40.19 22.44 1.54
N LEU A 145 40.31 22.24 2.85
CA LEU A 145 41.34 22.88 3.68
C LEU A 145 42.76 22.45 3.25
N TRP A 146 42.96 21.18 2.94
CA TRP A 146 44.27 20.71 2.44
C TRP A 146 44.59 21.28 1.08
N ILE A 147 43.64 21.33 0.15
CA ILE A 147 43.82 21.93 -1.18
C ILE A 147 44.22 23.41 -1.03
N THR A 148 43.47 24.19 -0.25
CA THR A 148 43.78 25.61 -0.04
C THR A 148 45.13 25.84 0.64
N ASN A 149 45.52 25.00 1.61
CA ASN A 149 46.85 25.08 2.23
C ASN A 149 47.98 24.70 1.27
N LEU A 150 47.78 23.69 0.41
CA LEU A 150 48.75 23.32 -0.62
C LEU A 150 48.88 24.39 -1.70
N GLU A 151 47.79 25.04 -2.09
CA GLU A 151 47.80 26.18 -3.00
C GLU A 151 48.59 27.35 -2.43
N LYS A 152 48.37 27.70 -1.15
CA LYS A 152 49.16 28.72 -0.44
C LYS A 152 50.65 28.38 -0.42
N LEU A 153 51.01 27.15 -0.02
CA LEU A 153 52.40 26.69 -0.02
C LEU A 153 53.02 26.72 -1.42
N SER A 154 52.26 26.38 -2.46
CA SER A 154 52.70 26.46 -3.86
C SER A 154 53.01 27.90 -4.26
N ILE A 155 52.14 28.85 -3.91
CA ILE A 155 52.35 30.28 -4.16
C ILE A 155 53.57 30.79 -3.37
N GLU A 156 53.69 30.44 -2.09
CA GLU A 156 54.83 30.82 -1.25
C GLU A 156 56.15 30.27 -1.79
N ARG A 157 56.19 29.01 -2.23
CA ARG A 157 57.38 28.43 -2.88
C ARG A 157 57.72 29.16 -4.17
N LYS A 158 56.74 29.42 -5.05
CA LYS A 158 56.96 30.19 -6.29
C LYS A 158 57.52 31.58 -5.98
N SER A 159 56.93 32.29 -5.01
CA SER A 159 57.42 33.59 -4.57
C SER A 159 58.84 33.51 -3.98
N GLY A 160 59.15 32.45 -3.23
CA GLY A 160 60.49 32.18 -2.70
C GLY A 160 61.52 31.99 -3.82
N TYR A 161 61.22 31.14 -4.80
CA TYR A 161 62.08 30.90 -5.96
C TYR A 161 62.29 32.17 -6.80
N GLU A 162 61.25 32.99 -6.99
CA GLU A 162 61.38 34.28 -7.70
C GLU A 162 62.27 35.27 -6.95
N LYS A 163 62.16 35.35 -5.61
CA LYS A 163 63.03 36.20 -4.79
C LYS A 163 64.47 35.73 -4.82
N GLU A 164 64.70 34.42 -4.71
CA GLU A 164 66.03 33.84 -4.81
C GLU A 164 66.65 34.10 -6.18
N ARG A 165 65.89 33.88 -7.27
CA ARG A 165 66.34 34.18 -8.63
C ARG A 165 66.71 35.65 -8.79
N LYS A 166 65.89 36.59 -8.31
CA LYS A 166 66.21 38.03 -8.36
C LYS A 166 67.46 38.36 -7.55
N ALA A 167 67.64 37.76 -6.38
CA ALA A 167 68.84 37.96 -5.56
C ALA A 167 70.10 37.42 -6.24
N VAL A 168 70.01 36.31 -6.98
CA VAL A 168 71.12 35.77 -7.78
C VAL A 168 71.43 36.69 -8.96
N GLU A 169 70.41 37.15 -9.69
CA GLU A 169 70.58 38.10 -10.80
C GLU A 169 71.22 39.42 -10.32
N GLU A 170 70.82 39.93 -9.16
CA GLU A 170 71.41 41.13 -8.54
C GLU A 170 72.88 40.90 -8.11
N ARG A 171 73.19 39.74 -7.53
CA ARG A 171 74.58 39.35 -7.20
C ARG A 171 75.45 39.32 -8.44
N TRP A 172 75.02 38.63 -9.49
CA TRP A 172 75.74 38.60 -10.77
C TRP A 172 75.92 40.00 -11.37
N ALA A 173 74.89 40.84 -11.32
CA ALA A 173 75.00 42.22 -11.78
C ALA A 173 76.00 43.05 -10.95
N SER A 174 76.10 42.81 -9.64
CA SER A 174 77.09 43.45 -8.78
C SER A 174 78.51 42.95 -9.02
N GLU A 175 78.68 41.64 -9.22
CA GLU A 175 79.98 41.01 -9.55
C GLU A 175 80.49 41.49 -10.92
N GLU A 176 79.61 41.63 -11.91
CA GLU A 176 79.98 42.18 -13.21
C GLU A 176 80.39 43.66 -13.11
N LYS A 177 79.73 44.45 -12.24
CA LYS A 177 80.14 45.83 -11.98
C LYS A 177 81.51 45.89 -11.30
N THR A 178 81.77 45.05 -10.31
CA THR A 178 83.09 44.99 -9.66
C THR A 178 84.16 44.53 -10.64
N ARG A 179 83.87 43.55 -11.50
CA ARG A 179 84.82 43.10 -12.54
C ARG A 179 85.17 44.21 -13.51
N LYS A 180 84.17 44.98 -13.96
CA LYS A 180 84.40 46.15 -14.83
C LYS A 180 85.23 47.23 -14.14
N LEU A 181 84.97 47.53 -12.87
CA LEU A 181 85.78 48.46 -12.09
C LEU A 181 87.23 47.97 -11.95
N ASP A 182 87.44 46.68 -11.70
CA ASP A 182 88.79 46.09 -11.64
C ASP A 182 89.49 46.17 -13.01
N GLU A 183 88.79 45.92 -14.11
CA GLU A 183 89.29 46.11 -15.48
C GLU A 183 89.67 47.58 -15.74
N ASP A 184 88.84 48.53 -15.31
CA ASP A 184 89.11 49.98 -15.43
C ASP A 184 90.31 50.40 -14.56
N ILE A 185 90.44 49.87 -13.35
CA ILE A 185 91.62 50.10 -12.48
C ILE A 185 92.88 49.54 -13.13
N LEU A 186 92.84 48.30 -13.64
CA LEU A 186 93.98 47.68 -14.30
C LEU A 186 94.39 48.44 -15.57
N THR A 187 93.42 48.91 -16.36
CA THR A 187 93.72 49.73 -17.54
C THR A 187 94.25 51.12 -17.15
N GLY A 188 93.72 51.74 -16.10
CA GLY A 188 94.23 52.98 -15.53
C GLY A 188 95.67 52.84 -15.00
N LEU A 189 95.95 51.78 -14.26
CA LEU A 189 97.29 51.44 -13.77
C LEU A 189 98.26 51.16 -14.92
N LYS A 190 97.85 50.43 -15.96
CA LYS A 190 98.67 50.24 -17.16
C LYS A 190 99.02 51.56 -17.86
N LYS A 191 98.06 52.50 -17.96
CA LYS A 191 98.29 53.85 -18.51
C LYS A 191 99.17 54.71 -17.60
N ALA A 192 99.12 54.50 -16.29
CA ALA A 192 100.00 55.19 -15.33
C ALA A 192 101.43 54.61 -15.30
N LEU A 193 101.59 53.33 -15.65
CA LEU A 193 102.89 52.64 -15.69
C LEU A 193 103.65 52.81 -17.01
N THR A 194 103.00 53.31 -18.07
CA THR A 194 103.71 53.78 -19.26
C THR A 194 104.43 55.08 -18.93
N PRO A 195 105.77 55.17 -19.10
CA PRO A 195 106.49 56.40 -18.82
C PRO A 195 105.98 57.51 -19.72
N SER A 196 105.63 58.64 -19.10
CA SER A 196 105.30 59.88 -19.78
C SER A 196 106.55 60.44 -20.47
N GLU A 197 106.63 60.32 -21.79
CA GLU A 197 107.53 61.12 -22.62
C GLU A 197 106.79 61.71 -23.84
N VAL A 198 106.64 63.04 -23.79
CA VAL A 198 106.81 64.04 -24.88
C VAL A 198 105.64 64.37 -25.85
N ASN A 199 105.39 65.69 -25.92
CA ASN A 199 104.62 66.48 -26.90
C ASN A 199 104.92 66.15 -28.38
N GLU A 200 103.91 66.22 -29.26
CA GLU A 200 103.76 67.30 -30.26
C GLU A 200 102.55 67.08 -31.19
N GLU A 201 101.96 68.21 -31.61
CA GLU A 201 100.94 68.34 -32.64
C GLU A 201 101.50 67.99 -34.02
N THR A 202 100.78 67.26 -34.88
CA THR A 202 100.35 67.74 -36.21
C THR A 202 99.48 66.72 -36.97
N LYS A 203 98.56 67.31 -37.75
CA LYS A 203 97.44 66.74 -38.52
C LYS A 203 97.86 65.80 -39.67
N VAL A 204 96.96 64.91 -40.10
CA VAL A 204 96.12 65.04 -41.32
C VAL A 204 95.45 63.69 -41.70
N ASN A 205 94.11 63.77 -41.82
CA ASN A 205 93.12 63.06 -42.65
C ASN A 205 93.12 61.54 -42.89
N GLY A 206 91.91 60.99 -42.75
CA GLY A 206 91.46 59.76 -43.42
C GLY A 206 90.02 59.39 -43.04
N GLU A 207 89.05 59.88 -43.83
CA GLU A 207 87.62 59.56 -43.77
C GLU A 207 87.32 58.05 -43.89
N LYS A 208 86.27 57.59 -43.20
CA LYS A 208 85.13 56.78 -43.69
C LYS A 208 84.24 56.41 -42.49
N GLU A 209 83.13 57.11 -42.29
CA GLU A 209 81.78 56.79 -42.80
C GLU A 209 81.13 55.52 -42.22
N LYS A 210 79.98 55.78 -41.59
CA LYS A 210 78.71 55.02 -41.53
C LYS A 210 78.64 53.82 -40.58
N GLU A 211 77.91 53.91 -39.46
CA GLU A 211 76.45 54.03 -39.30
C GLU A 211 75.74 52.67 -39.44
N LYS A 212 75.11 52.26 -38.33
CA LYS A 212 73.81 51.57 -38.15
C LYS A 212 73.89 50.44 -37.11
N GLU A 213 72.88 50.10 -36.33
CA GLU A 213 71.57 50.64 -35.91
C GLU A 213 70.86 49.41 -35.32
N LYS A 214 70.36 49.47 -34.06
CA LYS A 214 69.17 48.74 -33.53
C LYS A 214 69.19 47.19 -33.57
N GLU A 215 68.41 46.40 -32.85
CA GLU A 215 67.43 46.47 -31.75
C GLU A 215 66.91 45.01 -31.59
N LYS A 216 66.18 44.75 -30.49
CA LYS A 216 65.30 43.59 -30.20
C LYS A 216 65.97 42.31 -29.68
N VAL A 217 65.71 41.82 -28.46
CA VAL A 217 64.47 41.58 -27.68
C VAL A 217 63.60 40.45 -28.24
N GLU A 218 63.09 39.64 -27.31
CA GLU A 218 62.13 38.51 -27.39
C GLU A 218 62.76 37.15 -27.74
N SER A 219 62.97 36.26 -26.76
CA SER A 219 61.98 35.43 -26.04
C SER A 219 61.32 34.39 -26.93
N GLU A 220 61.66 33.12 -26.72
CA GLU A 220 60.73 32.02 -26.96
C GLU A 220 61.01 30.90 -25.95
N SER A 221 60.18 30.94 -24.91
CA SER A 221 59.89 29.83 -24.03
C SER A 221 58.90 28.88 -24.71
N GLU A 222 59.28 27.64 -24.95
CA GLU A 222 58.33 26.54 -25.15
C GLU A 222 58.75 25.32 -24.32
N PRO A 223 57.92 24.86 -23.38
CA PRO A 223 57.78 23.43 -23.13
C PRO A 223 56.64 22.89 -23.98
N LYS A 224 56.97 21.91 -24.82
CA LYS A 224 56.04 21.13 -25.64
C LYS A 224 54.86 20.64 -24.81
N LYS A 225 53.67 20.96 -25.30
CA LYS A 225 52.39 20.32 -25.00
C LYS A 225 52.51 18.83 -25.35
N VAL A 226 52.56 17.94 -24.35
CA VAL A 226 52.34 16.51 -24.57
C VAL A 226 50.88 16.21 -24.31
N GLU A 227 50.27 15.68 -25.36
CA GLU A 227 48.88 15.33 -25.52
C GLU A 227 48.35 14.34 -24.48
N GLY A 228 47.04 14.36 -24.36
CA GLY A 228 46.29 13.60 -23.37
C GLY A 228 46.40 12.09 -23.56
N ARG A 229 46.56 11.39 -22.43
CA ARG A 229 46.05 10.04 -22.28
C ARG A 229 44.66 10.11 -21.65
N LYS A 230 43.65 9.93 -22.50
CA LYS A 230 42.35 9.39 -22.06
C LYS A 230 42.64 8.05 -21.37
N ARG A 231 42.32 7.95 -20.08
CA ARG A 231 42.08 6.65 -19.45
C ARG A 231 40.59 6.43 -19.49
N ASN A 232 40.16 5.57 -20.41
CA ASN A 232 38.94 4.81 -20.22
C ASN A 232 39.18 3.94 -18.98
N TYR A 233 38.36 4.10 -17.95
CA TYR A 233 38.11 3.03 -17.01
C TYR A 233 36.71 2.54 -17.32
N ASP A 234 36.70 1.33 -17.85
CA ASP A 234 35.53 0.53 -18.09
C ASP A 234 34.78 0.32 -16.78
N LEU A 235 33.46 0.40 -16.92
CA LEU A 235 32.47 0.04 -15.93
C LEU A 235 32.51 -1.47 -15.77
N ASP A 236 33.24 -1.96 -14.77
CA ASP A 236 33.04 -3.33 -14.28
C ASP A 236 31.80 -3.35 -13.38
N ASN A 237 30.74 -3.70 -14.07
CA ASN A 237 29.45 -4.11 -13.60
C ASN A 237 29.52 -5.59 -13.21
N ASP A 238 29.72 -5.89 -11.94
CA ASP A 238 29.45 -7.19 -11.31
C ASP A 238 29.04 -6.89 -9.85
N GLY A 239 27.84 -7.15 -9.34
CA GLY A 239 26.91 -8.21 -9.70
C GLY A 239 27.05 -9.40 -8.75
N PHE A 240 26.99 -9.18 -7.43
CA PHE A 240 26.63 -10.19 -6.41
C PHE A 240 26.02 -9.50 -5.17
#